data_AF-A0A416V497-F1
#
_entry.id   AF-A0A416V497-F1
#
_cell.length_a   1.000
_cell.length_b   1.000
_cell.length_c   1.000
_cell.angle_alpha   90.00
_cell.angle_beta   90.00
_cell.angle_gamma   90.00
#
_symmetry.space_group_name_H-M   'P 1'
#
loop_
_entity.id
_entity.type
_entity.pdbx_description
1 polymer ?
#
loop_
_entity_poly.entity_id
_entity_poly.type
_entity_poly.pdbx_seq_one_letter_code
_entity_poly.pdbx_strand_id
1 'polypeptide(L)' 'MATKKVLEENLSKVAGISVEITFARINMVTIAWDSKDDSAFKRLQTYFNGKLFGYEYDEECDMSVCCLNI' A
#
# COMPACT_ATOMS: atom_id res chain seq x y z
N MET A 1 15.85 -10.63 -1.21
CA MET A 1 15.49 -9.30 -0.65
C MET A 1 15.54 -8.15 -1.68
N ALA A 2 15.64 -8.41 -3.00
CA ALA A 2 15.50 -7.36 -4.02
C ALA A 2 14.02 -7.02 -4.33
N THR A 3 13.12 -7.99 -4.14
CA THR A 3 11.71 -7.88 -4.56
C THR A 3 10.89 -6.88 -3.73
N LYS A 4 11.17 -6.74 -2.42
CA LYS A 4 10.45 -5.80 -1.54
C LYS A 4 10.73 -4.34 -1.95
N LYS A 5 12.01 -3.95 -2.02
CA LYS A 5 12.42 -2.57 -2.37
C LYS A 5 11.93 -2.15 -3.75
N VAL A 6 12.04 -3.02 -4.75
CA VAL A 6 11.55 -2.73 -6.11
C VAL A 6 10.03 -2.54 -6.11
N LEU A 7 9.30 -3.32 -5.31
CA LEU A 7 7.86 -3.18 -5.18
C LEU A 7 7.48 -1.86 -4.47
N GLU A 8 8.18 -1.50 -3.41
CA GLU A 8 8.02 -0.22 -2.70
C GLU A 8 8.30 0.98 -3.62
N GLU A 9 9.38 0.95 -4.39
CA GLU A 9 9.71 2.02 -5.35
C GLU A 9 8.65 2.17 -6.44
N ASN A 10 8.14 1.06 -6.97
CA ASN A 10 7.10 1.08 -8.00
C ASN A 10 5.77 1.58 -7.44
N LEU A 11 5.34 1.07 -6.29
CA LEU A 11 4.10 1.51 -5.66
C LEU A 11 4.20 2.95 -5.16
N SER A 12 5.38 3.41 -4.74
CA SER A 12 5.60 4.81 -4.37
C SER A 12 5.39 5.75 -5.55
N LYS A 13 5.86 5.36 -6.76
CA LYS A 13 5.62 6.12 -8.00
C LYS A 13 4.14 6.16 -8.37
N VAL A 14 3.42 5.05 -8.16
CA VAL A 14 1.98 4.95 -8.41
C VAL A 14 1.18 5.81 -7.43
N ALA A 15 1.49 5.71 -6.14
CA ALA A 15 0.83 6.45 -5.07
C ALA A 15 1.17 7.95 -5.13
N GLY A 16 2.35 8.31 -5.63
CA GLY A 16 2.89 9.67 -5.61
C GLY A 16 3.44 10.07 -4.24
N ILE A 17 3.62 9.10 -3.34
CA ILE A 17 4.15 9.25 -1.98
C ILE A 17 5.01 8.02 -1.66
N SER A 18 5.93 8.14 -0.69
CA SER A 18 6.69 6.99 -0.21
C SER A 18 5.74 5.99 0.45
N VAL A 19 5.82 4.73 0.04
CA VAL A 19 5.05 3.64 0.66
C VAL A 19 5.98 2.57 1.21
N GLU A 20 5.61 1.99 2.34
CA GLU A 20 6.26 0.82 2.92
C GLU A 20 5.39 -0.42 2.76
N ILE A 21 6.01 -1.56 2.46
CA ILE A 21 5.31 -2.84 2.30
C ILE A 21 5.70 -3.82 3.43
N THR A 22 4.69 -4.32 4.14
CA THR A 22 4.87 -5.37 5.15
C THR A 22 4.16 -6.64 4.69
N PHE A 23 4.89 -7.76 4.65
CA PHE A 23 4.33 -9.07 4.32
C PHE A 23 3.77 -9.73 5.58
N ALA A 24 2.46 -9.62 5.80
CA ALA A 24 1.82 -10.13 7.01
C ALA A 24 1.61 -11.66 6.98
N ARG A 25 1.28 -12.24 5.80
CA ARG A 25 1.05 -13.68 5.59
C ARG A 25 1.43 -14.11 4.16
N ILE A 26 1.52 -15.42 3.93
CA ILE A 26 1.64 -16.01 2.60
C ILE A 26 0.41 -15.54 1.79
N ASN A 27 0.61 -14.64 0.82
CA ASN A 27 -0.41 -13.98 -0.02
C ASN A 27 -1.08 -12.72 0.53
N MET A 28 -0.55 -12.07 1.58
CA MET A 28 -1.06 -10.78 2.04
C MET A 28 0.04 -9.76 2.20
N VAL A 29 -0.16 -8.59 1.61
CA VAL A 29 0.73 -7.42 1.77
C VAL A 29 -0.06 -6.27 2.35
N THR A 30 0.52 -5.62 3.35
CA THR A 30 0.07 -4.35 3.89
C THR A 30 0.91 -3.26 3.25
N ILE A 31 0.27 -2.27 2.65
CA ILE A 31 0.92 -1.07 2.12
C ILE A 31 0.60 0.05 3.09
N ALA A 32 1.62 0.66 3.67
CA ALA A 32 1.51 1.78 4.59
C ALA A 32 2.13 3.04 3.97
N TRP A 33 1.58 4.22 4.29
CA TRP A 33 2.20 5.49 3.94
C TRP A 33 1.95 6.54 5.02
N ASP A 34 2.94 7.40 5.20
CA ASP A 34 2.83 8.57 6.05
C ASP A 34 1.83 9.55 5.43
N SER A 35 0.93 10.11 6.25
CA SER A 35 -0.08 11.12 5.91
C SER A 35 -1.45 10.62 5.43
N LYS A 36 -2.46 11.43 5.74
CA LYS A 36 -3.86 11.24 5.32
C LYS A 36 -4.07 11.65 3.86
N ASP A 37 -3.31 11.09 2.94
CA ASP A 37 -3.51 11.30 1.50
C ASP A 37 -4.49 10.25 0.94
N ASP A 38 -5.79 10.59 0.99
CA ASP A 38 -6.86 9.77 0.41
C ASP A 38 -6.69 9.59 -1.12
N SER A 39 -5.92 10.47 -1.79
CA SER A 39 -5.64 10.35 -3.21
C SER A 39 -4.64 9.24 -3.51
N ALA A 40 -3.68 8.99 -2.60
CA ALA A 40 -2.75 7.88 -2.69
C ALA A 40 -3.50 6.54 -2.69
N PHE A 41 -4.49 6.39 -1.79
CA PHE A 41 -5.36 5.21 -1.77
C PHE A 41 -6.10 5.03 -3.10
N LYS A 42 -6.71 6.07 -3.67
CA LYS A 42 -7.42 5.97 -4.97
C LYS A 42 -6.50 5.56 -6.13
N ARG A 43 -5.27 6.07 -6.16
CA ARG A 43 -4.27 5.70 -7.19
C ARG A 43 -3.86 4.23 -7.05
N LEU A 44 -3.58 3.79 -5.83
CA LEU A 44 -3.27 2.39 -5.54
C LEU A 44 -4.46 1.49 -5.86
N GLN A 45 -5.68 1.88 -5.50
CA GLN A 45 -6.90 1.12 -5.80
C GLN A 45 -7.12 0.99 -7.31
N THR A 46 -6.80 2.03 -8.10
CA THR A 46 -6.82 1.96 -9.56
C THR A 46 -5.75 1.01 -10.10
N TYR A 47 -4.53 1.09 -9.58
CA TYR A 47 -3.40 0.22 -10.00
C TYR A 47 -3.69 -1.26 -9.76
N PHE A 48 -4.32 -1.61 -8.63
CA PHE A 48 -4.75 -2.96 -8.32
C PHE A 48 -6.12 -3.34 -8.91
N ASN A 49 -6.68 -2.51 -9.80
CA ASN A 49 -7.97 -2.72 -10.45
C ASN A 49 -9.12 -3.02 -9.44
N GLY A 50 -9.16 -2.29 -8.34
CA GLY A 50 -10.18 -2.41 -7.29
C GLY A 50 -10.00 -3.59 -6.33
N LYS A 51 -8.88 -4.34 -6.39
CA LYS A 51 -8.64 -5.52 -5.53
C LYS A 51 -8.06 -5.24 -4.14
N LEU A 52 -7.89 -3.97 -3.76
CA LEU A 52 -7.47 -3.62 -2.41
C LEU A 52 -8.63 -3.81 -1.43
N PHE A 53 -8.38 -4.50 -0.32
CA PHE A 53 -9.31 -4.56 0.80
C PHE A 53 -9.31 -3.20 1.52
N GLY A 54 -10.39 -2.89 2.24
CA GLY A 54 -10.60 -1.59 2.88
C GLY A 54 -9.38 -1.07 3.64
N TYR A 55 -9.19 0.25 3.63
CA TYR A 55 -8.13 0.92 4.37
C TYR A 55 -8.54 1.04 5.84
N GLU A 56 -7.60 0.77 6.75
CA GLU A 56 -7.74 1.10 8.17
C GLU A 56 -6.82 2.29 8.45
N TYR A 57 -7.39 3.35 9.02
CA TYR A 57 -6.67 4.51 9.50
C TYR A 57 -6.46 4.33 11.00
N ASP A 58 -5.23 4.07 11.43
CA ASP A 58 -4.88 4.06 12.84
C ASP A 58 -4.53 5.49 13.30
N GLU A 59 -4.97 5.88 14.49
CA GLU A 59 -4.79 7.25 15.03
C GLU A 59 -3.31 7.59 15.30
N GLU A 60 -2.40 6.62 15.16
CA GLU A 60 -0.94 6.78 15.26
C GLU A 60 -0.24 7.26 13.96
N CYS A 61 -1.01 7.78 12.99
CA CYS A 61 -0.57 8.48 11.76
C CYS A 61 -0.22 7.63 10.52
N ASP A 62 -0.37 6.31 10.57
CA ASP A 62 -0.12 5.44 9.41
C ASP A 62 -1.45 5.01 8.75
N MET A 63 -1.65 5.46 7.50
CA MET A 63 -2.67 4.87 6.64
C MET A 63 -2.18 3.51 6.16
N SER A 64 -2.95 2.45 6.37
CA SER A 64 -2.59 1.12 5.87
C SER A 64 -3.72 0.48 5.07
N VAL A 65 -3.34 -0.24 4.02
CA VAL A 65 -4.28 -1.00 3.19
C VAL A 65 -3.78 -2.42 2.98
N CYS A 66 -4.68 -3.38 3.16
CA CYS A 66 -4.40 -4.79 2.90
C CYS A 66 -4.71 -5.15 1.44
N CYS A 67 -3.79 -5.86 0.80
CA CYS A 67 -3.99 -6.47 -0.50
C CYS A 67 -3.78 -7.98 -0.36
N LEU A 68 -4.74 -8.79 -0.84
CA LEU A 68 -4.43 -10.18 -1.15
C LEU A 68 -3.60 -10.17 -2.42
N ASN A 69 -2.36 -10.60 -2.31
CA ASN A 69 -1.48 -10.61 -3.46
C ASN A 69 -1.97 -11.64 -4.50
N ILE A 70 -1.72 -11.24 -5.73
CA ILE A 70 -2.03 -11.79 -7.05
C ILE A 70 -1.54 -13.23 -7.22
#